data_AF-A0A161R6U1-F1
#
_entry.id   AF-A0A161R6U1-F1
#
_cell.length_a   1.000
_cell.length_b   1.000
_cell.length_c   1.000
_cell.angle_alpha   90.00
_cell.angle_beta   90.00
_cell.angle_gamma   90.00
#
_symmetry.space_group_name_H-M   'P 1'
#
loop_
_entity.id
_entity.type
_entity.pdbx_description
1 polymer ?
#
loop_
_entity_poly.entity_id
_entity_poly.type
_entity_poly.pdbx_seq_one_letter_code
_entity_poly.pdbx_strand_id
1 'polypeptide(L)'
;MMLETIKRTLKANADSTGVKFNIGDSDSSKQANTFTNTYMESSMYLQLCEILNQEQREQFFRELKYDFVCVSKKEHLNFVHLTNYEKQETIENDGLHAAIDWIPNLGIGIYVWDSNDQNSEVSMLQFKHHNKLENTSEIHGTFHGEYHKCIFDNSGYVSGNHEGYVVLKTLHVPAEDILKKALI
;
A
#
# COMPACT_ATOMS: atom_id res chain seq x y z
N MET A 1 14.45 -0.82 -26.56
CA MET A 1 13.82 0.52 -26.58
C MET A 1 12.70 0.65 -25.54
N MET A 2 11.74 -0.28 -25.47
CA MET A 2 10.63 -0.22 -24.50
C MET A 2 11.08 -0.30 -23.03
N LEU A 3 11.91 -1.28 -22.66
CA LEU A 3 12.43 -1.40 -21.28
C LEU A 3 13.18 -0.14 -20.80
N GLU A 4 13.97 0.49 -21.67
CA GLU A 4 14.67 1.74 -21.35
C GLU A 4 13.73 2.94 -21.20
N THR A 5 12.57 2.92 -21.86
CA THR A 5 11.50 3.91 -21.61
C THR A 5 10.88 3.67 -20.23
N ILE A 6 10.53 2.41 -19.90
CA ILE A 6 9.97 2.05 -18.59
C ILE A 6 10.93 2.45 -17.45
N LYS A 7 12.23 2.13 -17.58
CA LYS A 7 13.25 2.54 -16.62
C LYS A 7 13.32 4.06 -16.45
N ARG A 8 13.25 4.84 -17.53
CA ARG A 8 13.26 6.30 -17.48
C ARG A 8 12.03 6.86 -16.78
N THR A 9 10.85 6.31 -17.05
CA THR A 9 9.61 6.70 -16.37
C THR A 9 9.68 6.40 -14.88
N LEU A 10 10.10 5.20 -14.49
CA LEU A 10 10.25 4.83 -13.08
C LEU A 10 11.24 5.77 -12.35
N LYS A 11 12.34 6.14 -13.01
CA LYS A 11 13.28 7.13 -12.46
C LYS A 11 12.69 8.52 -12.31
N ALA A 12 11.87 8.96 -13.26
CA ALA A 12 11.22 10.26 -13.22
C ALA A 12 10.12 10.35 -12.15
N ASN A 13 9.45 9.24 -11.88
CA ASN A 13 8.39 9.12 -10.87
C ASN A 13 8.91 8.74 -9.48
N ALA A 14 10.23 8.63 -9.32
CA ALA A 14 10.80 8.24 -8.04
C ALA A 14 10.59 9.33 -7.01
N ASP A 15 10.08 8.95 -5.83
CA ASP A 15 9.95 9.83 -4.68
C ASP A 15 10.63 9.21 -3.45
N SER A 16 10.69 9.98 -2.38
CA SER A 16 11.16 9.51 -1.09
C SER A 16 10.13 9.84 -0.03
N THR A 17 9.71 8.81 0.68
CA THR A 17 8.80 8.87 1.83
C THR A 17 9.61 8.52 3.08
N GLY A 18 9.08 8.75 4.27
CA GLY A 18 9.81 8.31 5.46
C GLY A 18 8.91 8.15 6.66
N VAL A 19 9.25 7.17 7.51
CA VAL A 19 8.48 6.88 8.72
C VAL A 19 9.01 7.68 9.89
N LYS A 20 8.11 8.38 10.57
CA LYS A 20 8.32 8.78 11.96
C LYS A 20 7.77 7.67 12.85
N PHE A 21 8.64 6.83 13.42
CA PHE A 21 8.24 5.93 14.50
C PHE A 21 8.04 6.76 15.77
N ASN A 22 6.80 6.83 16.26
CA ASN A 22 6.49 7.23 17.63
C ASN A 22 5.62 6.12 18.23
N ILE A 23 6.22 4.98 18.53
CA ILE A 23 5.58 3.98 19.39
C ILE A 23 6.52 3.74 20.57
N GLY A 24 6.27 4.47 21.65
CA GLY A 24 6.30 3.89 22.99
C GLY A 24 7.63 3.57 23.68
N ASP A 25 8.80 4.08 23.28
CA ASP A 25 9.99 3.92 24.11
C ASP A 25 10.87 5.16 24.19
N SER A 26 11.34 5.41 25.41
CA SER A 26 12.14 6.56 25.85
C SER A 26 13.59 6.48 25.36
N ASP A 27 13.79 6.36 24.06
CA ASP A 27 15.12 6.46 23.46
C ASP A 27 15.17 7.47 22.31
N SER A 28 16.08 8.42 22.48
CA SER A 28 16.14 9.68 21.73
C SER A 28 16.78 9.57 20.33
N SER A 29 16.94 8.36 19.78
CA SER A 29 17.40 8.16 18.41
C SER A 29 16.22 8.20 17.43
N LYS A 30 15.76 9.41 17.10
CA LYS A 30 14.83 9.67 15.99
C LYS A 30 15.47 9.28 14.65
N GLN A 31 15.56 7.98 14.33
CA GLN A 31 15.89 7.57 12.96
C GLN A 31 14.61 7.64 12.14
N ALA A 32 14.50 8.72 11.35
CA ALA A 32 13.58 8.75 10.23
C ALA A 32 14.10 7.76 9.19
N ASN A 33 13.47 6.59 9.08
CA ASN A 33 13.74 5.69 7.97
C ASN A 33 13.16 6.32 6.71
N THR A 34 14.00 6.58 5.72
CA THR A 34 13.57 7.09 4.41
C THR A 34 13.47 5.91 3.46
N PHE A 35 12.35 5.82 2.75
CA PHE A 35 12.09 4.83 1.72
C PHE A 35 11.99 5.50 0.37
N THR A 36 12.43 4.80 -0.67
CA THR A 36 12.35 5.22 -2.05
C THR A 36 11.25 4.46 -2.76
N ASN A 37 10.28 5.20 -3.32
CA ASN A 37 9.20 4.60 -4.09
C ASN A 37 9.32 5.02 -5.53
N THR A 38 8.78 4.19 -6.41
CA THR A 38 8.49 4.57 -7.77
C THR A 38 7.16 3.99 -8.19
N TYR A 39 6.53 4.60 -9.19
CA TYR A 39 5.26 4.13 -9.72
C TYR A 39 5.24 4.21 -11.24
N MET A 40 4.47 3.30 -11.85
CA MET A 40 4.15 3.34 -13.27
C MET A 40 2.65 3.15 -13.48
N GLU A 41 2.13 3.62 -14.60
CA GLU A 41 0.73 3.38 -14.96
C GLU A 41 0.46 1.91 -15.23
N SER A 42 -0.78 1.47 -15.00
CA SER A 42 -1.20 0.09 -15.26
C SER A 42 -0.95 -0.37 -16.71
N SER A 43 -1.11 0.51 -17.70
CA SER A 43 -0.83 0.21 -19.11
C SER A 43 0.65 -0.14 -19.34
N MET A 44 1.56 0.59 -18.70
CA MET A 44 2.99 0.36 -18.75
C MET A 44 3.38 -0.95 -18.05
N TYR A 45 2.75 -1.24 -16.92
CA TYR A 45 2.97 -2.52 -16.23
C TYR A 45 2.52 -3.72 -17.07
N LEU A 46 1.38 -3.61 -17.76
CA LEU A 46 0.91 -4.67 -18.68
C LEU A 46 1.91 -4.91 -19.81
N GLN A 47 2.45 -3.85 -20.43
CA GLN A 47 3.52 -3.96 -21.43
C GLN A 47 4.77 -4.65 -20.86
N LEU A 48 5.14 -4.35 -19.61
CA LEU A 48 6.26 -5.02 -18.97
C LEU A 48 5.99 -6.52 -18.79
N CYS A 49 4.76 -6.89 -18.40
CA CYS A 49 4.32 -8.29 -18.25
C CYS A 49 4.27 -9.06 -19.59
N GLU A 50 4.04 -8.38 -20.71
CA GLU A 50 4.10 -8.97 -22.06
C GLU A 50 5.54 -9.28 -22.50
N ILE A 51 6.53 -8.52 -21.99
CA ILE A 51 7.94 -8.67 -22.38
C ILE A 51 8.70 -9.60 -21.42
N LEU A 52 8.43 -9.49 -20.12
CA LEU A 52 9.16 -10.16 -19.05
C LEU A 52 8.22 -11.08 -18.27
N ASN A 53 8.68 -12.29 -17.99
CA ASN A 53 8.03 -13.17 -17.03
C ASN A 53 8.23 -12.66 -15.58
N GLN A 54 7.64 -13.33 -14.59
CA GLN A 54 7.72 -12.91 -13.18
C GLN A 54 9.15 -12.77 -12.67
N GLU A 55 9.98 -13.81 -12.82
CA GLU A 55 11.38 -13.81 -12.36
C GLU A 55 12.19 -12.68 -13.01
N GLN A 56 12.00 -12.47 -14.31
CA GLN A 56 12.66 -11.38 -15.04
C GLN A 56 12.19 -10.00 -14.58
N ARG A 57 10.91 -9.83 -14.23
CA ARG A 57 10.40 -8.57 -13.67
C ARG A 57 10.99 -8.31 -12.29
N GLU A 58 11.05 -9.32 -11.43
CA GLU A 58 11.69 -9.19 -10.11
C GLU A 58 13.16 -8.79 -10.24
N GLN A 59 13.92 -9.43 -11.14
CA GLN A 59 15.30 -9.06 -11.41
C GLN A 59 15.41 -7.62 -11.95
N PHE A 60 14.56 -7.24 -12.89
CA PHE A 60 14.51 -5.88 -13.43
C PHE A 60 14.23 -4.84 -12.33
N PHE A 61 13.32 -5.11 -11.40
CA PHE A 61 13.03 -4.21 -10.29
C PHE A 61 14.17 -4.14 -9.26
N ARG A 62 14.81 -5.27 -8.93
CA ARG A 62 16.00 -5.30 -8.05
C ARG A 62 17.12 -4.41 -8.58
N GLU A 63 17.35 -4.41 -9.89
CA GLU A 63 18.37 -3.58 -10.53
C GLU A 63 18.11 -2.07 -10.42
N LEU A 64 16.85 -1.65 -10.23
CA LEU A 64 16.48 -0.25 -10.08
C LEU A 64 16.80 0.32 -8.69
N LYS A 65 16.95 -0.56 -7.67
CA LYS A 65 17.28 -0.18 -6.29
C LYS A 65 16.28 0.79 -5.64
N TYR A 66 15.00 0.67 -5.99
CA TYR A 66 13.92 1.29 -5.23
C TYR A 66 13.44 0.32 -4.15
N ASP A 67 13.02 0.85 -3.01
CA ASP A 67 12.44 0.05 -1.92
C ASP A 67 11.09 -0.50 -2.35
N PHE A 68 10.28 0.31 -3.03
CA PHE A 68 8.96 -0.08 -3.50
C PHE A 68 8.73 0.30 -4.95
N VAL A 69 8.18 -0.64 -5.72
CA VAL A 69 7.66 -0.39 -7.06
C VAL A 69 6.15 -0.58 -7.04
N CYS A 70 5.42 0.46 -7.43
CA CYS A 70 3.98 0.48 -7.43
C CYS A 70 3.40 0.60 -8.85
N VAL A 71 2.16 0.17 -8.99
CA VAL A 71 1.34 0.45 -10.17
C VAL A 71 0.27 1.48 -9.76
N SER A 72 0.23 2.62 -10.45
CA SER A 72 -0.85 3.58 -10.32
C SER A 72 -2.03 3.16 -11.19
N LYS A 73 -3.21 3.19 -10.57
CA LYS A 73 -4.49 2.79 -11.15
C LYS A 73 -5.52 3.86 -10.83
N LYS A 74 -6.47 4.07 -11.74
CA LYS A 74 -7.60 4.99 -11.57
C LYS A 74 -8.89 4.29 -11.96
N GLU A 75 -9.44 3.51 -11.02
CA GLU A 75 -10.59 2.64 -11.26
C GLU A 75 -11.36 2.38 -9.95
N HIS A 76 -12.37 1.51 -10.03
CA HIS A 76 -13.09 1.03 -8.85
C HIS A 76 -12.26 -0.03 -8.10
N LEU A 77 -12.26 0.03 -6.78
CA LEU A 77 -11.58 -0.91 -5.89
C LEU A 77 -12.55 -1.35 -4.79
N ASN A 78 -12.70 -2.66 -4.62
CA ASN A 78 -13.26 -3.21 -3.38
C ASN A 78 -12.09 -3.41 -2.43
N PHE A 79 -12.18 -2.90 -1.22
CA PHE A 79 -11.04 -2.93 -0.31
C PHE A 79 -11.37 -3.52 1.05
N VAL A 80 -10.31 -3.98 1.71
CA VAL A 80 -10.26 -4.28 3.15
C VAL A 80 -9.25 -3.35 3.81
N HIS A 81 -9.66 -2.69 4.88
CA HIS A 81 -8.79 -1.92 5.77
C HIS A 81 -8.72 -2.59 7.14
N LEU A 82 -7.53 -2.71 7.71
CA LEU A 82 -7.35 -3.22 9.07
C LEU A 82 -7.25 -2.06 10.06
N THR A 83 -8.05 -2.15 11.11
CA THR A 83 -8.09 -1.15 12.19
C THR A 83 -8.23 -1.84 13.55
N ASN A 84 -8.12 -1.08 14.64
CA ASN A 84 -8.44 -1.58 15.97
C ASN A 84 -9.96 -1.64 16.14
N TYR A 85 -10.46 -2.66 16.84
CA TYR A 85 -11.90 -2.87 17.07
C TYR A 85 -12.59 -1.61 17.63
N GLU A 86 -11.93 -0.87 18.52
CA GLU A 86 -12.43 0.37 19.13
C GLU A 86 -12.70 1.51 18.12
N LYS A 87 -12.09 1.45 16.93
CA LYS A 87 -12.26 2.45 15.87
C LYS A 87 -13.31 2.06 14.85
N GLN A 88 -13.81 0.82 14.90
CA GLN A 88 -14.75 0.31 13.90
C GLN A 88 -16.01 1.18 13.82
N GLU A 89 -16.67 1.43 14.95
CA GLU A 89 -17.91 2.22 14.97
C GLU A 89 -17.70 3.65 14.44
N THR A 90 -16.60 4.30 14.83
CA THR A 90 -16.25 5.62 14.29
C THR A 90 -16.09 5.57 12.77
N ILE A 91 -15.36 4.59 12.26
CA ILE A 91 -15.12 4.46 10.82
C ILE A 91 -16.41 4.16 10.05
N GLU A 92 -17.28 3.30 10.58
CA GLU A 92 -18.57 2.96 9.95
C GLU A 92 -19.55 4.14 9.92
N ASN A 93 -19.37 5.14 10.79
CA ASN A 93 -20.26 6.30 10.87
C ASN A 93 -19.67 7.55 10.18
N ASP A 94 -18.36 7.75 10.25
CA ASP A 94 -17.69 8.97 9.79
C ASP A 94 -16.87 8.75 8.50
N GLY A 95 -16.59 7.48 8.16
CA GLY A 95 -15.72 7.08 7.07
C GLY A 95 -14.28 6.84 7.49
N LEU A 96 -13.42 6.55 6.52
CA LEU A 96 -11.98 6.36 6.72
C LEU A 96 -11.23 7.66 6.45
N HIS A 97 -10.37 8.06 7.38
CA HIS A 97 -9.50 9.23 7.23
C HIS A 97 -8.03 8.82 7.21
N ALA A 98 -7.23 9.46 6.36
CA ALA A 98 -5.78 9.27 6.36
C ALA A 98 -5.16 9.79 7.67
N ALA A 99 -4.19 9.06 8.22
CA ALA A 99 -3.42 9.51 9.36
C ALA A 99 -2.40 10.58 8.93
N ILE A 100 -2.73 11.86 9.11
CA ILE A 100 -1.92 12.99 8.61
C ILE A 100 -0.59 13.15 9.38
N ASP A 101 -0.56 12.75 10.65
CA ASP A 101 0.63 12.90 11.51
C ASP A 101 1.71 11.82 11.26
N TRP A 102 1.42 10.87 10.38
CA TRP A 102 2.30 9.78 10.03
C TRP A 102 2.54 9.80 8.52
N ILE A 103 3.80 9.80 8.10
CA ILE A 103 4.16 9.57 6.68
C ILE A 103 4.54 8.09 6.56
N PRO A 104 3.73 7.28 5.88
CA PRO A 104 3.97 5.85 5.74
C PRO A 104 4.84 5.53 4.52
N ASN A 105 5.36 4.29 4.47
CA ASN A 105 6.38 3.84 3.52
C ASN A 105 6.02 4.06 2.06
N LEU A 106 4.73 3.96 1.69
CA LEU A 106 4.24 4.09 0.30
C LEU A 106 3.63 5.48 -0.01
N GLY A 107 3.78 6.44 0.91
CA GLY A 107 3.34 7.83 0.75
C GLY A 107 1.97 8.14 1.38
N ILE A 108 1.59 9.40 1.35
CA ILE A 108 0.36 9.88 2.02
C ILE A 108 -0.88 9.28 1.35
N GLY A 109 -1.78 8.74 2.17
CA GLY A 109 -3.05 8.17 1.74
C GLY A 109 -3.68 7.25 2.78
N ILE A 110 -4.72 6.52 2.38
CA ILE A 110 -5.38 5.50 3.19
C ILE A 110 -4.89 4.13 2.74
N TYR A 111 -4.47 3.30 3.70
CA TYR A 111 -3.83 2.01 3.44
C TYR A 111 -4.85 0.88 3.51
N VAL A 112 -4.95 0.10 2.45
CA VAL A 112 -5.93 -0.97 2.30
C VAL A 112 -5.33 -2.14 1.51
N TRP A 113 -6.10 -3.22 1.40
CA TRP A 113 -5.85 -4.34 0.49
C TRP A 113 -7.00 -4.47 -0.49
N ASP A 114 -6.72 -4.89 -1.72
CA ASP A 114 -7.74 -5.20 -2.73
C ASP A 114 -8.45 -6.52 -2.37
N SER A 115 -9.75 -6.48 -2.11
CA SER A 115 -10.54 -7.65 -1.70
C SER A 115 -10.67 -8.71 -2.78
N ASN A 116 -10.40 -8.36 -4.05
CA ASN A 116 -10.54 -9.27 -5.18
C ASN A 116 -9.19 -9.87 -5.63
N ASP A 117 -8.09 -9.58 -4.93
CA ASP A 117 -6.74 -9.94 -5.34
C ASP A 117 -6.04 -10.85 -4.34
N GLN A 118 -5.63 -12.03 -4.82
CA GLN A 118 -5.01 -13.07 -4.00
C GLN A 118 -3.69 -12.62 -3.35
N ASN A 119 -2.87 -11.82 -4.05
CA ASN A 119 -1.61 -11.32 -3.48
C ASN A 119 -1.89 -10.35 -2.33
N SER A 120 -2.92 -9.52 -2.46
CA SER A 120 -3.37 -8.60 -1.42
C SER A 120 -3.91 -9.36 -0.20
N GLU A 121 -4.68 -10.43 -0.40
CA GLU A 121 -5.12 -11.31 0.69
C GLU A 121 -3.93 -11.95 1.43
N VAL A 122 -2.97 -12.53 0.69
CA VAL A 122 -1.76 -13.14 1.28
C VAL A 122 -0.96 -12.11 2.06
N SER A 123 -0.78 -10.91 1.51
CA SER A 123 -0.09 -9.80 2.17
C SER A 123 -0.79 -9.39 3.46
N MET A 124 -2.11 -9.26 3.46
CA MET A 124 -2.91 -8.93 4.65
C MET A 124 -2.73 -9.99 5.74
N LEU A 125 -2.81 -11.27 5.39
CA LEU A 125 -2.64 -12.37 6.34
C LEU A 125 -1.22 -12.40 6.93
N GLN A 126 -0.20 -12.17 6.10
CA GLN A 126 1.18 -12.01 6.56
C GLN A 126 1.30 -10.83 7.50
N PHE A 127 0.73 -9.67 7.18
CA PHE A 127 0.76 -8.49 8.03
C PHE A 127 0.15 -8.75 9.40
N LYS A 128 -1.04 -9.39 9.47
CA LYS A 128 -1.67 -9.79 10.73
C LYS A 128 -0.78 -10.70 11.57
N HIS A 129 -0.18 -11.72 10.94
CA HIS A 129 0.68 -12.69 11.62
C HIS A 129 1.95 -12.06 12.18
N HIS A 130 2.67 -11.26 11.37
CA HIS A 130 3.93 -10.64 11.77
C HIS A 130 3.76 -9.61 12.89
N ASN A 131 2.68 -8.84 12.84
CA ASN A 131 2.44 -7.79 13.83
C ASN A 131 1.70 -8.28 15.08
N LYS A 132 1.37 -9.58 15.17
CA LYS A 132 0.63 -10.19 16.29
C LYS A 132 -0.57 -9.34 16.71
N LEU A 133 -1.33 -8.85 15.73
CA LEU A 133 -2.38 -7.89 16.01
C LEU A 133 -3.52 -8.56 16.77
N GLU A 134 -3.64 -8.26 18.05
CA GLU A 134 -4.80 -8.60 18.87
C GLU A 134 -5.88 -7.52 18.69
N ASN A 135 -7.15 -7.89 18.75
CA ASN A 135 -8.30 -6.96 18.68
C ASN A 135 -8.40 -6.13 17.37
N THR A 136 -8.05 -6.70 16.23
CA THR A 136 -8.25 -6.06 14.92
C THR A 136 -9.63 -6.29 14.35
N SER A 137 -10.18 -5.25 13.74
CA SER A 137 -11.35 -5.31 12.86
C SER A 137 -10.95 -5.12 11.41
N GLU A 138 -11.70 -5.79 10.53
CA GLU A 138 -11.68 -5.56 9.10
C GLU A 138 -12.83 -4.62 8.71
N ILE A 139 -12.50 -3.53 8.05
CA ILE A 139 -13.44 -2.61 7.44
C ILE A 139 -13.45 -2.89 5.94
N HIS A 140 -14.61 -3.22 5.41
CA HIS A 140 -14.81 -3.47 3.98
C HIS A 140 -15.44 -2.25 3.35
N GLY A 141 -15.08 -1.92 2.11
CA GLY A 141 -15.62 -0.76 1.43
C GLY A 141 -15.34 -0.74 -0.06
N THR A 142 -15.81 0.30 -0.71
CA THR A 142 -15.58 0.58 -2.13
C THR A 142 -14.89 1.92 -2.30
N PHE A 143 -14.04 2.05 -3.31
CA PHE A 143 -13.39 3.31 -3.63
C PHE A 143 -13.35 3.50 -5.14
N HIS A 144 -13.66 4.71 -5.60
CA HIS A 144 -13.49 5.11 -6.99
C HIS A 144 -12.55 6.30 -7.08
N GLY A 145 -11.34 6.06 -7.59
CA GLY A 145 -10.33 7.10 -7.67
C GLY A 145 -8.96 6.55 -7.99
N GLU A 146 -7.94 7.37 -7.74
CA GLU A 146 -6.55 6.98 -7.93
C GLU A 146 -6.01 6.23 -6.72
N TYR A 147 -5.31 5.13 -6.96
CA TYR A 147 -4.62 4.38 -5.94
C TYR A 147 -3.33 3.77 -6.48
N HIS A 148 -2.37 3.55 -5.59
CA HIS A 148 -1.12 2.87 -5.90
C HIS A 148 -1.12 1.49 -5.26
N LYS A 149 -0.88 0.44 -6.05
CA LYS A 149 -0.68 -0.92 -5.57
C LYS A 149 0.80 -1.28 -5.61
N CYS A 150 1.39 -1.66 -4.48
CA CYS A 150 2.75 -2.16 -4.44
C CYS A 150 2.81 -3.55 -5.08
N ILE A 151 3.72 -3.72 -6.03
CA ILE A 151 3.92 -4.97 -6.78
C ILE A 151 5.32 -5.56 -6.57
N PHE A 152 6.18 -4.85 -5.82
CA PHE A 152 7.52 -5.30 -5.52
C PHE A 152 8.04 -4.55 -4.29
N ASP A 153 8.54 -5.31 -3.32
CA ASP A 153 9.13 -4.83 -2.07
C ASP A 153 10.59 -5.31 -1.96
N ASN A 154 11.51 -4.35 -1.89
CA ASN A 154 12.93 -4.55 -1.67
C ASN A 154 13.45 -3.73 -0.48
N SER A 155 12.54 -3.28 0.39
CA SER A 155 12.88 -2.45 1.56
C SER A 155 13.68 -3.20 2.64
N GLY A 156 13.74 -4.53 2.57
CA GLY A 156 14.41 -5.37 3.56
C GLY A 156 13.77 -5.32 4.95
N TYR A 157 12.58 -4.74 5.07
CA TYR A 157 11.89 -4.54 6.33
C TYR A 157 11.25 -5.85 6.80
N VAL A 158 11.50 -6.23 8.07
CA VAL A 158 11.07 -7.52 8.65
C VAL A 158 9.55 -7.58 8.88
N SER A 159 8.86 -6.44 8.90
CA SER A 159 7.41 -6.38 9.11
C SER A 159 6.62 -6.50 7.79
N GLY A 160 6.64 -7.68 7.18
CA GLY A 160 5.72 -8.08 6.12
C GLY A 160 6.08 -7.58 4.72
N ASN A 161 5.86 -8.45 3.73
CA ASN A 161 5.96 -8.11 2.31
C ASN A 161 4.84 -7.11 1.96
N HIS A 162 5.21 -5.89 1.55
CA HIS A 162 4.26 -4.86 1.14
C HIS A 162 3.69 -5.11 -0.27
N GLU A 163 4.17 -6.13 -1.00
CA GLU A 163 3.54 -6.55 -2.25
C GLU A 163 2.07 -6.91 -2.02
N GLY A 164 1.17 -6.36 -2.84
CA GLY A 164 -0.28 -6.48 -2.65
C GLY A 164 -0.89 -5.36 -1.80
N TYR A 165 -0.08 -4.53 -1.13
CA TYR A 165 -0.59 -3.43 -0.33
C TYR A 165 -1.00 -2.24 -1.22
N VAL A 166 -2.11 -1.58 -0.88
CA VAL A 166 -2.70 -0.50 -1.67
C VAL A 166 -2.74 0.80 -0.86
N VAL A 167 -2.36 1.91 -1.49
CA VAL A 167 -2.54 3.27 -0.96
C VAL A 167 -3.54 4.02 -1.82
N LEU A 168 -4.69 4.33 -1.24
CA LEU A 168 -5.67 5.21 -1.85
C LEU A 168 -5.12 6.64 -1.84
N LYS A 169 -5.07 7.31 -2.99
CA LYS A 169 -4.60 8.70 -3.12
C LYS A 169 -5.70 9.70 -2.76
N THR A 170 -6.26 9.51 -1.57
CA THR A 170 -7.25 10.36 -0.93
C THR A 170 -6.94 10.50 0.56
N LEU A 171 -7.48 11.53 1.19
CA LEU A 171 -7.44 11.72 2.65
C LEU A 171 -8.71 11.24 3.34
N HIS A 172 -9.76 10.93 2.57
CA HIS A 172 -11.06 10.51 3.09
C HIS A 172 -11.75 9.54 2.13
N VAL A 173 -12.32 8.47 2.68
CA VAL A 173 -13.35 7.63 2.06
C VAL A 173 -14.62 7.84 2.88
N PRO A 174 -15.73 8.29 2.28
CA PRO A 174 -16.92 8.66 3.03
C PRO A 174 -17.65 7.42 3.58
N ALA A 175 -18.50 7.64 4.59
CA ALA A 175 -19.17 6.55 5.30
C ALA A 175 -20.12 5.73 4.38
N GLU A 176 -20.73 6.34 3.38
CA GLU A 176 -21.57 5.64 2.40
C GLU A 176 -20.83 4.58 1.58
N ASP A 177 -19.50 4.73 1.46
CA ASP A 177 -18.62 3.80 0.76
C ASP A 177 -18.08 2.69 1.68
N ILE A 178 -18.44 2.71 2.97
CA ILE A 178 -18.09 1.68 3.96
C ILE A 178 -19.22 0.65 4.07
N LEU A 179 -18.89 -0.62 3.82
CA LEU A 179 -19.82 -1.74 3.95
C LEU A 179 -19.98 -2.10 5.43
N LYS A 180 -21.11 -1.66 6.02
CA LYS A 180 -21.48 -2.04 7.38
C LYS A 180 -21.67 -3.55 7.47
N LYS A 181 -21.05 -4.18 8.46
CA LYS A 181 -21.39 -5.57 8.78
C LYS A 181 -22.86 -5.63 9.14
N ALA A 182 -23.61 -6.52 8.48
CA ALA A 182 -24.96 -6.82 8.94
C ALA A 182 -24.87 -7.27 10.40
N LEU A 183 -25.60 -6.59 11.29
CA LEU A 183 -25.78 -7.05 12.66
C LEU A 183 -26.47 -8.42 12.56
N ILE A 184 -25.74 -9.50 12.86
CA ILE A 184 -26.28 -10.86 13.00
C ILE A 184 -26.73 -11.04 14.45
#